data_AF-A0A383CC56-F1
#
_entry.id   AF-A0A383CC56-F1
#
_cell.length_a   1.000
_cell.length_b   1.000
_cell.length_c   1.000
_cell.angle_alpha   90.00
_cell.angle_beta   90.00
_cell.angle_gamma   90.00
#
_symmetry.space_group_name_H-M   'P 1'
#
loop_
_entity.id
_entity.type
_entity.pdbx_description
1 polymer ?
#
loop_
_entity_poly.entity_id
_entity_poly.type
_entity_poly.pdbx_seq_one_letter_code
_entity_poly.pdbx_strand_id
1 'polypeptide(L)'
;MNLTERNKDYAVFVPAISSIYVKFLSHDSAYNRKVEDDRVPSCFPNGLESMNFLNKDKGLFTYKWGLYSAGHATLDIKSSDKTESHIQFRDKDNTIVVGDSGGFQVAKGVLKFPWAKFKDPGGKCD
;
A
#
# COMPACT_ATOMS: atom_id res chain seq x y z
N MET A 1 8.95 7.37 -14.33
CA MET A 1 8.63 6.28 -15.30
C MET A 1 7.17 5.89 -15.14
N ASN A 2 6.36 5.90 -16.21
CA ASN A 2 4.94 5.53 -16.17
C ASN A 2 4.79 4.02 -16.47
N LEU A 3 4.39 3.24 -15.46
CA LEU A 3 4.21 1.78 -15.60
C LEU A 3 2.84 1.42 -16.19
N THR A 4 1.88 2.35 -16.18
CA THR A 4 0.51 2.14 -16.66
C THR A 4 0.46 1.88 -18.16
N GLU A 5 1.13 2.72 -18.95
CA GLU A 5 1.09 2.68 -20.41
C GLU A 5 1.84 1.47 -21.01
N ARG A 6 2.67 0.80 -20.20
CA ARG A 6 3.48 -0.35 -20.62
C ARG A 6 2.72 -1.69 -20.54
N ASN A 7 1.59 -1.77 -19.83
CA ASN A 7 0.78 -2.99 -19.73
C ASN A 7 -0.36 -2.96 -20.77
N LYS A 8 -0.26 -3.78 -21.84
CA LYS A 8 -1.25 -3.77 -22.94
C LYS A 8 -2.09 -5.05 -23.10
N ASP A 9 -1.54 -6.25 -22.82
CA ASP A 9 -2.23 -7.53 -23.08
C ASP A 9 -2.25 -8.54 -21.90
N TYR A 10 -1.95 -8.09 -20.68
CA TYR A 10 -1.85 -8.95 -19.50
C TYR A 10 -2.72 -8.43 -18.34
N ALA A 11 -2.96 -9.29 -17.34
CA ALA A 11 -3.63 -8.90 -16.12
C ALA A 11 -3.03 -7.62 -15.53
N VAL A 12 -3.90 -6.71 -15.09
CA VAL A 12 -3.46 -5.48 -14.42
C VAL A 12 -2.80 -5.88 -13.11
N PHE A 13 -1.49 -5.62 -13.01
CA PHE A 13 -0.79 -5.75 -11.75
C PHE A 13 -1.39 -4.75 -10.75
N VAL A 14 -1.63 -5.18 -9.52
CA VAL A 14 -2.15 -4.32 -8.45
C VAL A 14 -1.21 -4.44 -7.25
N PRO A 15 -0.23 -3.53 -7.09
CA PRO A 15 0.72 -3.60 -5.99
C PRO A 15 -0.04 -3.59 -4.67
N ALA A 16 0.24 -4.57 -3.81
CA ALA A 16 -0.32 -4.62 -2.48
C ALA A 16 0.26 -3.49 -1.63
N ILE A 17 -0.63 -2.65 -1.11
CA ILE A 17 -0.30 -1.51 -0.27
C ILE A 17 -0.52 -1.94 1.18
N SER A 18 0.58 -1.97 1.93
CA SER A 18 0.55 -2.22 3.37
C SER A 18 0.06 -0.99 4.14
N SER A 19 -0.74 -1.21 5.18
CA SER A 19 -1.15 -0.15 6.11
C SER A 19 0.05 0.49 6.84
N ILE A 20 1.11 -0.27 7.10
CA ILE A 20 2.34 0.25 7.70
C ILE A 20 3.03 1.22 6.75
N TYR A 21 3.09 0.86 5.47
CA TYR A 21 3.68 1.70 4.43
C TYR A 21 2.92 3.02 4.29
N VAL A 22 1.59 2.95 4.21
CA VAL A 22 0.75 4.15 4.12
C VAL A 22 0.91 5.02 5.36
N LYS A 23 0.88 4.43 6.57
CA LYS A 23 1.11 5.16 7.82
C LYS A 23 2.43 5.90 7.82
N PHE A 24 3.50 5.26 7.34
CA PHE A 24 4.80 5.90 7.25
C PHE A 24 4.78 7.11 6.32
N LEU A 25 4.25 6.95 5.10
CA LEU A 25 4.14 8.07 4.15
C LEU A 25 3.28 9.21 4.73
N SER A 26 2.19 8.86 5.41
CA SER A 26 1.24 9.81 5.99
C SER A 26 1.84 10.76 7.02
N HIS A 27 3.03 10.49 7.56
CA HIS A 27 3.70 11.39 8.50
C HIS A 27 3.97 12.77 7.87
N ASP A 28 4.36 12.82 6.60
CA ASP A 28 4.68 14.08 5.92
C ASP A 28 3.47 14.71 5.20
N SER A 29 2.27 14.27 5.55
CA SER A 29 1.01 14.84 5.04
C SER A 29 0.60 16.09 5.82
N ALA A 30 -0.34 16.86 5.27
CA ALA A 30 -0.93 18.02 5.94
C ALA A 30 -1.63 17.69 7.28
N TYR A 31 -1.76 16.40 7.64
CA TYR A 31 -2.54 15.91 8.77
C TYR A 31 -1.69 15.28 9.90
N ASN A 32 -0.38 15.12 9.71
CA ASN A 32 0.53 14.52 10.70
C ASN A 32 1.83 15.31 10.88
N ARG A 33 2.64 14.85 11.85
CA ARG A 33 3.99 15.39 12.09
C ARG A 33 4.94 14.94 10.98
N LYS A 34 5.58 15.92 10.34
CA LYS A 34 6.67 15.72 9.38
C LYS A 34 7.74 14.79 9.93
N VAL A 35 8.28 13.95 9.05
CA VAL A 35 9.51 13.22 9.34
C VAL A 35 10.66 14.22 9.24
N GLU A 36 11.61 14.15 10.18
CA GLU A 36 12.80 15.01 10.14
C GLU A 36 13.56 14.79 8.82
N ASP A 37 13.97 15.88 8.18
CA ASP A 37 14.56 15.87 6.83
C ASP A 37 15.83 15.01 6.75
N ASP A 38 16.57 14.85 7.84
CA ASP A 38 17.79 14.02 7.93
C ASP A 38 17.53 12.51 7.85
N ARG A 39 16.28 12.08 8.05
CA ARG A 39 15.85 10.67 7.94
C ARG A 39 15.41 10.29 6.54
N VAL A 40 15.21 11.27 5.65
CA VAL A 40 14.76 11.05 4.28
C VAL A 40 15.97 11.09 3.34
N PRO A 41 16.18 10.08 2.48
CA PRO A 41 17.30 10.09 1.54
C PRO A 41 17.25 11.35 0.66
N SER A 42 18.38 12.07 0.59
CA SER A 42 18.49 13.31 -0.19
C SER A 42 18.28 13.12 -1.70
N CYS A 43 18.38 11.88 -2.19
CA CYS A 43 18.08 11.53 -3.58
C CYS A 43 16.57 11.52 -3.89
N PHE A 44 15.70 11.72 -2.90
CA PHE A 44 14.25 11.78 -3.09
C PHE A 44 13.82 13.22 -3.42
N PRO A 45 13.45 13.51 -4.68
CA PRO A 45 13.23 14.89 -5.14
C PRO A 45 12.05 15.59 -4.46
N ASN A 46 11.10 14.82 -3.93
CA ASN A 46 9.91 15.30 -3.22
C ASN A 46 9.83 14.74 -1.79
N GLY A 47 10.97 14.41 -1.18
CA GLY A 47 11.01 13.81 0.16
C GLY A 47 10.23 12.49 0.21
N LEU A 48 9.47 12.26 1.29
CA LEU A 48 8.65 11.04 1.43
C LEU A 48 7.54 10.93 0.38
N GLU A 49 7.04 12.05 -0.13
CA GLU A 49 6.03 12.04 -1.20
C GLU A 49 6.57 11.43 -2.50
N SER A 50 7.90 11.38 -2.68
CA SER A 50 8.54 10.63 -3.77
C SER A 50 8.16 9.15 -3.75
N MET A 51 7.82 8.59 -2.60
CA MET A 51 7.41 7.19 -2.49
C MET A 51 5.90 7.00 -2.74
N ASN A 52 5.11 8.07 -2.75
CA ASN A 52 3.68 7.96 -3.05
C ASN A 52 3.46 7.70 -4.55
N PHE A 53 3.44 6.42 -4.94
CA PHE A 53 3.31 6.03 -6.34
C PHE A 53 1.93 6.33 -6.95
N LEU A 54 0.93 6.59 -6.11
CA LEU A 54 -0.40 7.04 -6.55
C LEU A 54 -0.41 8.53 -6.91
N ASN A 55 0.63 9.29 -6.52
CA ASN A 55 0.80 10.68 -6.89
C ASN A 55 1.55 10.78 -8.23
N LYS A 56 0.81 11.12 -9.28
CA LYS A 56 1.35 11.25 -10.64
C LYS A 56 2.42 12.36 -10.80
N ASP A 57 2.39 13.38 -9.95
CA ASP A 57 3.22 14.58 -10.10
C ASP A 57 4.49 14.51 -9.25
N LYS A 58 4.40 13.87 -8.07
CA LYS A 58 5.48 13.85 -7.08
C LYS A 58 6.11 12.47 -6.87
N GLY A 59 5.45 11.40 -7.28
CA GLY A 59 5.99 10.05 -7.16
C GLY A 59 7.24 9.83 -8.01
N LEU A 60 8.26 9.18 -7.45
CA LEU A 60 9.49 8.77 -8.14
C LEU A 60 9.17 7.78 -9.27
N PHE A 61 8.20 6.92 -9.02
CA PHE A 61 7.53 6.08 -9.99
C PHE A 61 6.02 6.24 -9.80
N THR A 62 5.26 6.08 -10.88
CA THR A 62 3.82 6.33 -10.86
C THR A 62 3.06 5.12 -11.37
N TYR A 63 2.00 4.78 -10.65
CA TYR A 63 1.12 3.70 -11.02
C TYR A 63 -0.29 3.96 -10.51
N LYS A 64 -1.28 3.85 -11.41
CA LYS A 64 -2.65 4.29 -11.09
C LYS A 64 -3.49 3.24 -10.37
N TRP A 65 -2.98 2.02 -10.21
CA TRP A 65 -3.71 0.94 -9.55
C TRP A 65 -3.01 0.52 -8.26
N GLY A 66 -3.80 0.16 -7.25
CA GLY A 66 -3.29 -0.40 -6.00
C GLY A 66 -4.28 -1.38 -5.38
N LEU A 67 -3.76 -2.35 -4.64
CA LEU A 67 -4.56 -3.26 -3.81
C LEU A 67 -4.35 -2.89 -2.34
N TYR A 68 -5.38 -2.38 -1.67
CA TYR A 68 -5.32 -1.97 -0.28
C TYR A 68 -5.92 -3.03 0.64
N SER A 69 -5.13 -3.55 1.57
CA SER A 69 -5.62 -4.60 2.47
C SER A 69 -6.42 -4.01 3.63
N ALA A 70 -7.72 -4.30 3.64
CA ALA A 70 -8.65 -3.85 4.67
C ALA A 70 -8.43 -4.55 6.02
N GLY A 71 -7.54 -5.55 6.10
CA GLY A 71 -7.24 -6.26 7.35
C GLY A 71 -6.68 -5.38 8.47
N HIS A 72 -6.15 -4.20 8.13
CA HIS A 72 -5.64 -3.22 9.09
C HIS A 72 -6.33 -1.85 8.98
N ALA A 73 -7.40 -1.75 8.17
CA ALA A 73 -8.15 -0.51 8.03
C ALA A 73 -8.84 -0.16 9.35
N THR A 74 -8.76 1.10 9.73
CA THR A 74 -9.46 1.61 10.92
C THR A 74 -10.93 1.91 10.59
N LEU A 75 -11.84 1.58 11.51
CA LEU A 75 -13.25 1.97 11.40
C LEU A 75 -13.47 3.45 11.73
N ASP A 76 -12.54 4.07 12.46
CA ASP A 76 -12.57 5.51 12.73
C ASP A 76 -12.04 6.29 11.52
N ILE A 77 -12.97 6.89 10.77
CA ILE A 77 -12.70 7.69 9.57
C ILE A 77 -11.76 8.86 9.88
N LYS A 78 -11.91 9.54 11.03
CA LYS A 78 -11.04 10.68 11.39
C LYS A 78 -9.61 10.24 11.65
N SER A 79 -9.43 9.04 12.19
CA SER A 79 -8.12 8.42 12.35
C SER A 79 -7.55 7.97 11.01
N SER A 80 -8.38 7.44 10.12
CA SER A 80 -8.01 7.03 8.76
C SER A 80 -7.52 8.22 7.92
N ASP A 81 -8.21 9.36 7.95
CA ASP A 81 -7.80 10.56 7.21
C ASP A 81 -6.37 10.99 7.56
N LYS A 82 -5.95 10.78 8.81
CA LYS A 82 -4.59 11.07 9.25
C LYS A 82 -3.63 9.94 8.91
N THR A 83 -3.91 8.75 9.40
CA THR A 83 -2.97 7.62 9.34
C THR A 83 -2.92 6.94 7.98
N GLU A 84 -3.89 7.21 7.13
CA GLU A 84 -4.05 6.63 5.79
C GLU A 84 -4.27 7.72 4.72
N SER A 85 -3.78 8.95 4.99
CA SER A 85 -4.01 10.16 4.19
C SER A 85 -3.73 9.99 2.70
N HIS A 86 -2.67 9.26 2.31
CA HIS A 86 -2.32 9.04 0.90
C HIS A 86 -3.30 8.12 0.17
N ILE A 87 -4.08 7.32 0.90
CA ILE A 87 -5.14 6.48 0.34
C ILE A 87 -6.46 7.25 0.31
N GLN A 88 -6.78 7.97 1.40
CA GLN A 88 -8.05 8.70 1.53
C GLN A 88 -8.13 9.91 0.60
N PHE A 89 -7.02 10.65 0.45
CA PHE A 89 -6.92 11.89 -0.31
C PHE A 89 -6.15 11.75 -1.62
N ARG A 90 -5.96 10.52 -2.12
CA ARG A 90 -5.45 10.31 -3.48
C ARG A 90 -6.34 10.96 -4.53
N ASP A 91 -5.78 11.16 -5.71
CA ASP A 91 -6.54 11.55 -6.90
C ASP A 91 -7.49 10.41 -7.33
N LYS A 92 -8.74 10.46 -6.86
CA LYS A 92 -9.74 9.40 -7.09
C LYS A 92 -10.21 9.33 -8.55
N ASP A 93 -10.05 10.43 -9.30
CA ASP A 93 -10.44 10.48 -10.71
C ASP A 93 -9.41 9.77 -11.59
N ASN A 94 -8.14 9.78 -11.19
CA ASN A 94 -7.05 9.18 -11.95
C ASN A 94 -6.48 7.89 -11.34
N THR A 95 -6.89 7.48 -10.14
CA THR A 95 -6.39 6.27 -9.46
C THR A 95 -7.49 5.34 -8.98
N ILE A 96 -7.23 4.03 -9.11
CA ILE A 96 -8.11 2.97 -8.65
C ILE A 96 -7.40 2.20 -7.54
N VAL A 97 -8.04 2.13 -6.37
CA VAL A 97 -7.58 1.30 -5.26
C VAL A 97 -8.66 0.26 -4.98
N VAL A 98 -8.29 -1.01 -5.12
CA VAL A 98 -9.17 -2.15 -4.82
C VAL A 98 -8.94 -2.56 -3.38
N GLY A 99 -10.00 -2.65 -2.58
CA GLY A 99 -9.92 -3.17 -1.21
C GLY A 99 -9.96 -4.69 -1.19
N ASP A 100 -8.95 -5.35 -0.61
CA ASP A 100 -9.03 -6.79 -0.33
C ASP A 100 -9.36 -7.06 1.14
N SER A 101 -10.13 -8.12 1.39
CA SER A 101 -10.49 -8.58 2.73
C SER A 101 -9.52 -9.63 3.29
N GLY A 102 -8.41 -9.93 2.60
CA GLY A 102 -7.58 -11.11 2.88
C GLY A 102 -7.12 -11.18 4.34
N GLY A 103 -6.54 -10.10 4.87
CA GLY A 103 -6.14 -10.03 6.28
C GLY A 103 -7.30 -10.14 7.26
N PHE A 104 -8.47 -9.59 6.91
CA PHE A 104 -9.68 -9.67 7.73
C PHE A 104 -10.25 -11.08 7.81
N GLN A 105 -10.24 -11.82 6.70
CA GLN A 105 -10.68 -13.22 6.64
C GLN A 105 -9.76 -14.16 7.42
N VAL A 106 -8.45 -13.90 7.41
CA VAL A 106 -7.46 -14.61 8.26
C VAL A 106 -7.70 -14.30 9.73
N ALA A 107 -7.84 -13.02 10.10
CA ALA A 107 -8.03 -12.59 11.48
C ALA A 107 -9.34 -13.12 12.10
N LYS A 108 -10.42 -13.21 11.31
CA LYS A 108 -11.69 -13.81 11.74
C LYS A 108 -11.69 -15.35 11.75
N GLY A 109 -10.61 -16.00 11.33
CA GLY A 109 -10.53 -17.46 11.22
C GLY A 109 -11.50 -18.04 10.19
N VAL A 110 -11.99 -17.22 9.25
CA VAL A 110 -12.81 -17.66 8.11
C VAL A 110 -11.92 -18.39 7.11
N LEU A 111 -10.73 -17.84 6.85
CA LEU A 111 -9.69 -18.52 6.09
C LEU A 111 -8.93 -19.46 7.02
N LYS A 112 -9.31 -20.75 6.99
CA LYS A 112 -8.67 -21.80 7.81
C LYS A 112 -7.62 -22.52 6.97
N PHE A 113 -6.35 -22.29 7.27
CA PHE A 113 -5.28 -23.10 6.71
C PHE A 113 -5.12 -24.38 7.54
N PRO A 114 -4.93 -25.54 6.90
CA PRO A 114 -4.60 -26.77 7.60
C PRO A 114 -3.13 -26.72 8.04
N TRP A 115 -2.81 -25.88 9.03
CA TRP A 115 -1.44 -25.64 9.50
C TRP A 115 -0.71 -26.93 9.89
N ALA A 116 -1.45 -27.92 10.40
CA ALA A 116 -0.93 -29.25 10.72
C ALA A 116 -0.45 -30.06 9.50
N LYS A 117 -0.90 -29.70 8.28
CA LYS A 117 -0.53 -30.33 7.00
C LYS A 117 0.20 -29.35 6.07
N PHE A 118 0.68 -28.22 6.60
CA PHE A 118 1.32 -27.17 5.80
C PHE A 118 2.67 -27.59 5.22
N LYS A 119 3.32 -28.61 5.80
CA LYS A 119 4.54 -29.19 5.25
C LYS A 119 4.18 -30.19 4.16
N ASP A 120 4.77 -30.01 2.98
CA ASP A 120 4.84 -31.04 1.95
C ASP A 120 5.49 -32.31 2.56
N PRO A 121 4.96 -33.53 2.33
CA PRO A 121 5.66 -34.77 2.70
C PRO A 121 7.10 -34.89 2.16
N GLY A 122 7.52 -34.03 1.21
CA GLY A 122 8.87 -33.97 0.67
C GLY A 122 9.85 -32.97 1.30
N GLY A 123 9.55 -32.35 2.44
CA GLY A 123 10.42 -31.33 3.06
C GLY A 123 11.72 -31.84 3.69
N LYS A 124 12.64 -32.37 2.88
CA LYS A 124 14.09 -32.33 3.14
C LYS A 124 14.74 -31.46 2.06
N CYS A 125 15.53 -30.49 2.48
CA CYS A 125 16.53 -29.90 1.60
C CYS A 125 17.70 -30.90 1.51
N ASP A 126 17.57 -31.89 0.63
CA ASP A 126 18.65 -32.69 0.04
C ASP A 126 18.33 -32.85 -1.46
#